data_AF-A0AAV2SCN2-F1
#
_entry.id   AF-A0AAV2SCN2-F1
#
_cell.length_a   1.000
_cell.length_b   1.000
_cell.length_c   1.000
_cell.angle_alpha   90.00
_cell.angle_beta   90.00
_cell.angle_gamma   90.00
#
_symmetry.space_group_name_H-M   'P 1'
#
loop_
_entity.id
_entity.type
_entity.pdbx_description
1 polymer ?
#
loop_
_entity_poly.entity_id
_entity_poly.type
_entity_poly.pdbx_seq_one_letter_code
_entity_poly.pdbx_strand_id
1 'polypeptide(L)'
;NCWFVAAVAPLTLNNKALHRVVPKDQSFKENYAGIFHFRFWQYGHWVTVIVDDRLPTHKGKLIFMTSRQSDEFWSALLEKAYAKLNGSYQATAWGSTGEGLEDLTGGLWETFKINNLREKPTKLFRRMLQAQKRGSLMGCMLNTVDGEAKPIDGMGIIYRHAYSITCVKYIKAGTTKDIEKMRMIRVRNPWG
;
A
#
# COMPACT_ATOMS: atom_id res chain seq x y z
N ASN A 1 -1.92 -11.64 -1.56
CA ASN A 1 -2.00 -10.44 -0.70
C ASN A 1 -1.15 -9.22 -1.15
N CYS A 2 -0.65 -9.15 -2.39
CA CYS A 2 0.13 -7.97 -2.81
C CYS A 2 -0.69 -6.67 -2.79
N TRP A 3 -2.00 -6.75 -3.04
CA TRP A 3 -2.93 -5.64 -3.06
C TRP A 3 -3.03 -4.91 -1.71
N PHE A 4 -3.15 -5.65 -0.60
CA PHE A 4 -3.22 -5.06 0.74
C PHE A 4 -1.88 -4.44 1.13
N VAL A 5 -0.76 -5.13 0.90
CA VAL A 5 0.58 -4.59 1.19
C VAL A 5 0.84 -3.30 0.41
N ALA A 6 0.39 -3.25 -0.86
CA ALA A 6 0.46 -2.06 -1.69
C ALA A 6 -0.46 -0.93 -1.23
N ALA A 7 -1.54 -1.23 -0.51
CA ALA A 7 -2.41 -0.25 0.15
C ALA A 7 -1.84 0.27 1.48
N VAL A 8 -1.12 -0.57 2.23
CA VAL A 8 -0.46 -0.21 3.50
C VAL A 8 0.73 0.73 3.26
N ALA A 9 1.53 0.53 2.23
CA ALA A 9 2.70 1.38 2.00
C ALA A 9 2.37 2.89 1.84
N PRO A 10 1.39 3.33 1.02
CA PRO A 10 1.03 4.73 0.92
C PRO A 10 0.37 5.26 2.19
N LEU A 11 -0.25 4.43 3.02
CA LEU A 11 -0.79 4.83 4.33
C LEU A 11 0.29 5.51 5.20
N THR A 12 1.54 5.02 5.12
CA THR A 12 2.69 5.60 5.84
C THR A 12 3.03 7.04 5.42
N LEU A 13 2.53 7.51 4.27
CA LEU A 13 2.70 8.89 3.80
C LEU A 13 1.70 9.86 4.43
N ASN A 14 0.70 9.34 5.17
CA ASN A 14 -0.30 10.13 5.87
C ASN A 14 -0.37 9.71 7.35
N ASN A 15 0.40 10.39 8.20
CA ASN A 15 0.47 10.09 9.64
C ASN A 15 -0.90 10.08 10.33
N LYS A 16 -1.84 10.94 9.94
CA LYS A 16 -3.17 10.97 10.55
C LYS A 16 -3.95 9.69 10.24
N ALA A 17 -3.92 9.25 8.98
CA ALA A 17 -4.56 7.99 8.57
C ALA A 17 -3.83 6.79 9.20
N LEU A 18 -2.49 6.77 9.16
CA LEU A 18 -1.68 5.71 9.77
C LEU A 18 -2.00 5.53 11.25
N HIS A 19 -1.99 6.59 12.05
CA HIS A 19 -2.22 6.48 13.50
C HIS A 19 -3.66 6.22 13.88
N ARG A 20 -4.60 6.37 12.94
CA ARG A 20 -5.96 5.91 13.11
C ARG A 20 -6.04 4.39 13.00
N VAL A 21 -5.34 3.80 12.02
CA VAL A 21 -5.31 2.35 11.76
C VAL A 21 -4.39 1.61 12.72
N VAL A 22 -3.21 2.19 12.99
CA VAL A 22 -2.13 1.66 13.83
C VAL A 22 -1.92 2.61 15.02
N PRO A 23 -2.66 2.41 16.12
CA PRO A 23 -2.51 3.19 17.34
C PRO A 23 -1.07 3.10 17.89
N LYS A 24 -0.53 4.24 18.35
CA LYS A 24 0.85 4.38 18.86
C LYS A 24 1.05 3.88 20.30
N ASP A 25 -0.03 3.59 20.99
CA ASP A 25 -0.08 3.21 22.40
C ASP A 25 0.26 1.72 22.64
N GLN A 26 1.03 1.12 21.73
CA GLN A 26 1.33 -0.31 21.72
C GLN A 26 2.83 -0.52 21.68
N SER A 27 3.33 -1.41 22.54
CA SER A 27 4.76 -1.64 22.72
C SER A 27 5.02 -3.09 23.14
N PHE A 28 6.18 -3.62 22.73
CA PHE A 28 6.70 -4.89 23.25
C PHE A 28 7.38 -4.75 24.61
N LYS A 29 7.51 -3.52 25.14
CA LYS A 29 8.22 -3.23 26.40
C LYS A 29 7.25 -2.79 27.51
N GLU A 30 6.46 -1.77 27.24
CA GLU A 30 5.56 -1.17 28.24
C GLU A 30 4.18 -1.84 28.17
N ASN A 31 3.65 -2.26 29.32
CA ASN A 31 2.33 -2.90 29.44
C ASN A 31 2.12 -4.08 28.48
N TYR A 32 3.19 -4.79 28.13
CA TYR A 32 3.14 -5.88 27.17
C TYR A 32 2.48 -7.12 27.77
N ALA A 33 1.42 -7.58 27.10
CA ALA A 33 0.70 -8.81 27.44
C ALA A 33 0.46 -9.71 26.20
N GLY A 34 1.27 -9.56 25.15
CA GLY A 34 1.11 -10.31 23.90
C GLY A 34 -0.17 -9.96 23.14
N ILE A 35 -0.69 -8.74 23.30
CA ILE A 35 -1.97 -8.27 22.73
C ILE A 35 -1.78 -6.93 22.02
N PHE A 36 -2.35 -6.83 20.82
CA PHE A 36 -2.29 -5.66 19.96
C PHE A 36 -3.68 -5.38 19.36
N HIS A 37 -3.93 -4.13 18.96
CA HIS A 37 -5.17 -3.67 18.35
C HIS A 37 -4.92 -2.78 17.14
N PHE A 38 -5.81 -2.92 16.15
CA PHE A 38 -5.80 -2.15 14.91
C PHE A 38 -7.21 -1.69 14.59
N ARG A 39 -7.36 -0.63 13.80
CA ARG A 39 -8.68 -0.14 13.38
C ARG A 39 -8.83 -0.20 11.88
N PHE A 40 -9.93 -0.77 11.44
CA PHE A 40 -10.31 -0.83 10.03
C PHE A 40 -11.68 -0.18 9.85
N TRP A 41 -11.88 0.47 8.72
CA TRP A 41 -13.18 0.89 8.28
C TRP A 41 -13.93 -0.29 7.69
N GLN A 42 -15.15 -0.55 8.14
CA GLN A 42 -16.01 -1.59 7.62
C GLN A 42 -17.39 -1.00 7.43
N TYR A 43 -17.86 -0.96 6.19
CA TYR A 43 -19.25 -0.62 5.82
C TYR A 43 -19.82 0.60 6.57
N GLY A 44 -19.06 1.69 6.66
CA GLY A 44 -19.53 2.95 7.25
C GLY A 44 -19.13 3.22 8.70
N HIS A 45 -18.38 2.32 9.36
CA HIS A 45 -17.93 2.53 10.73
C HIS A 45 -16.53 1.95 11.00
N TRP A 46 -15.87 2.42 12.06
CA TRP A 46 -14.55 1.93 12.47
C TRP A 46 -14.69 0.73 13.41
N VAL A 47 -14.06 -0.38 13.04
CA VAL A 47 -14.00 -1.62 13.82
C VAL A 47 -12.60 -1.77 14.39
N THR A 48 -12.52 -2.00 15.71
CA THR A 48 -11.25 -2.32 16.37
C THR A 48 -11.06 -3.84 16.37
N VAL A 49 -9.94 -4.30 15.82
CA VAL A 49 -9.57 -5.71 15.75
C VAL A 49 -8.39 -5.97 16.67
N ILE A 50 -8.62 -6.84 17.65
CA ILE A 50 -7.62 -7.24 18.64
C ILE A 50 -6.98 -8.56 18.18
N VAL A 51 -5.67 -8.67 18.24
CA VAL A 51 -4.91 -9.88 17.93
C VAL A 51 -3.86 -10.14 18.99
N ASP A 52 -3.56 -11.42 19.23
CA ASP A 52 -2.30 -11.77 19.88
C ASP A 52 -1.12 -11.58 18.91
N ASP A 53 0.12 -11.72 19.38
CA ASP A 53 1.32 -11.50 18.58
C ASP A 53 1.98 -12.76 18.00
N ARG A 54 1.32 -13.93 18.10
CA ARG A 54 1.81 -15.15 17.46
C ARG A 54 1.69 -15.03 15.95
N LEU A 55 2.83 -14.90 15.26
CA LEU A 55 2.87 -14.76 13.81
C LEU A 55 3.27 -16.07 13.14
N PRO A 56 2.70 -16.43 11.98
CA PRO A 56 3.12 -17.61 11.22
C PRO A 56 4.58 -17.51 10.77
N THR A 57 5.35 -18.55 11.06
CA THR A 57 6.77 -18.65 10.67
C THR A 57 7.08 -19.97 9.99
N HIS A 58 8.10 -19.96 9.14
CA HIS A 58 8.71 -21.16 8.58
C HIS A 58 10.23 -21.01 8.70
N LYS A 59 10.88 -21.97 9.37
CA LYS A 59 12.34 -21.93 9.65
C LYS A 59 12.78 -20.62 10.33
N GLY A 60 12.00 -20.16 11.32
CA GLY A 60 12.28 -18.94 12.09
C GLY A 60 12.09 -17.62 11.32
N LYS A 61 11.54 -17.66 10.10
CA LYS A 61 11.22 -16.47 9.30
C LYS A 61 9.72 -16.31 9.15
N LEU A 62 9.24 -15.09 9.25
CA LEU A 62 7.86 -14.74 8.93
C LEU A 62 7.56 -15.10 7.47
N ILE A 63 6.39 -15.69 7.22
CA ILE A 63 5.99 -16.14 5.87
C ILE A 63 5.08 -15.15 5.13
N PHE A 64 4.56 -14.14 5.83
CA PHE A 64 3.73 -13.09 5.26
C PHE A 64 4.44 -11.72 5.32
N MET A 65 3.73 -10.62 5.56
CA MET A 65 4.30 -9.27 5.58
C MET A 65 5.43 -9.17 6.60
N THR A 66 6.54 -8.58 6.18
CA THR A 66 7.73 -8.34 7.01
C THR A 66 8.24 -6.92 6.81
N SER A 67 8.87 -6.37 7.85
CA SER A 67 9.68 -5.17 7.68
C SER A 67 11.08 -5.52 7.19
N ARG A 68 11.73 -4.54 6.56
CA ARG A 68 13.17 -4.59 6.30
C ARG A 68 13.97 -4.53 7.61
N GLN A 69 13.40 -3.90 8.64
CA GLN A 69 13.98 -3.89 9.97
C GLN A 69 13.53 -5.14 10.75
N SER A 70 14.47 -5.96 11.18
CA SER A 70 14.18 -7.28 11.76
C SER A 70 13.47 -7.24 13.12
N ASP A 71 13.53 -6.11 13.81
CA ASP A 71 12.92 -5.85 15.12
C ASP A 71 11.62 -5.03 15.02
N GLU A 72 11.08 -4.84 13.81
CA GLU A 72 9.83 -4.10 13.57
C GLU A 72 8.69 -5.04 13.11
N PHE A 73 7.62 -5.12 13.91
CA PHE A 73 6.54 -6.10 13.73
C PHE A 73 5.14 -5.51 13.47
N TRP A 74 4.96 -4.18 13.52
CA TRP A 74 3.62 -3.57 13.42
C TRP A 74 2.91 -3.93 12.12
N SER A 75 3.66 -4.04 11.01
CA SER A 75 3.12 -4.35 9.69
C SER A 75 2.65 -5.80 9.60
N ALA A 76 3.42 -6.74 10.17
CA ALA A 76 3.04 -8.14 10.28
C ALA A 76 1.79 -8.34 11.16
N LEU A 77 1.72 -7.63 12.29
CA LEU A 77 0.56 -7.65 13.18
C LEU A 77 -0.67 -7.00 12.56
N LEU A 78 -0.49 -5.92 11.79
CA LEU A 78 -1.57 -5.28 11.03
C LEU A 78 -2.17 -6.24 10.01
N GLU A 79 -1.32 -6.95 9.24
CA GLU A 79 -1.78 -7.96 8.28
C GLU A 79 -2.50 -9.10 8.99
N LYS A 80 -2.01 -9.56 10.15
CA LYS A 80 -2.71 -10.56 10.97
C LYS A 80 -4.09 -10.08 11.40
N ALA A 81 -4.23 -8.83 11.84
CA ALA A 81 -5.51 -8.26 12.23
C ALA A 81 -6.47 -8.17 11.04
N TYR A 82 -5.97 -7.79 9.86
CA TYR A 82 -6.77 -7.78 8.65
C TYR A 82 -7.18 -9.20 8.20
N ALA A 83 -6.29 -10.18 8.32
CA ALA A 83 -6.60 -11.58 8.08
C ALA A 83 -7.66 -12.11 9.06
N LYS A 84 -7.60 -11.72 10.34
CA LYS A 84 -8.63 -12.05 11.34
C LYS A 84 -9.99 -11.46 10.96
N LEU A 85 -10.03 -10.20 10.53
CA LEU A 85 -11.25 -9.53 10.08
C LEU A 85 -11.90 -10.26 8.90
N ASN A 86 -11.08 -10.79 7.99
CA ASN A 86 -11.51 -11.54 6.81
C ASN A 86 -11.62 -13.07 7.05
N GLY A 87 -11.43 -13.54 8.28
CA GLY A 87 -11.55 -14.95 8.68
C GLY A 87 -10.27 -15.81 8.55
N SER A 88 -9.37 -15.52 7.60
CA SER A 88 -8.06 -16.19 7.51
C SER A 88 -7.07 -15.43 6.62
N TYR A 89 -5.76 -15.78 6.70
CA TYR A 89 -4.78 -15.26 5.73
C TYR A 89 -5.14 -15.62 4.28
N GLN A 90 -5.64 -16.84 4.06
CA GLN A 90 -6.04 -17.31 2.73
C GLN A 90 -7.20 -16.47 2.15
N ALA A 91 -8.11 -15.99 3.00
CA ALA A 91 -9.20 -15.11 2.57
C ALA A 91 -8.70 -13.77 2.01
N THR A 92 -7.49 -13.33 2.37
CA THR A 92 -6.85 -12.10 1.86
C THR A 92 -5.96 -12.34 0.62
N ALA A 93 -5.96 -13.56 0.07
CA ALA A 93 -5.12 -13.91 -1.07
C ALA A 93 -5.39 -13.00 -2.29
N TRP A 94 -6.67 -12.69 -2.52
CA TRP A 94 -7.18 -11.90 -3.64
C TRP A 94 -7.94 -10.68 -3.14
N GLY A 95 -7.89 -9.60 -3.91
CA GLY A 95 -8.56 -8.34 -3.61
C GLY A 95 -7.99 -7.22 -4.47
N SER A 96 -8.60 -6.05 -4.36
CA SER A 96 -8.21 -4.85 -5.08
C SER A 96 -7.52 -3.86 -4.15
N THR A 97 -6.54 -3.12 -4.67
CA THR A 97 -5.89 -2.06 -3.87
C THR A 97 -6.91 -1.02 -3.41
N GLY A 98 -7.99 -0.80 -4.17
CA GLY A 98 -9.09 0.11 -3.81
C GLY A 98 -9.80 -0.30 -2.52
N GLU A 99 -10.19 -1.57 -2.39
CA GLU A 99 -10.79 -2.12 -1.16
C GLU A 99 -9.86 -1.94 0.05
N GLY A 100 -8.56 -2.22 -0.13
CA GLY A 100 -7.59 -2.03 0.95
C GLY A 100 -7.46 -0.56 1.36
N LEU A 101 -7.47 0.37 0.40
CA LEU A 101 -7.45 1.80 0.69
C LEU A 101 -8.73 2.26 1.39
N GLU A 102 -9.89 1.73 1.03
CA GLU A 102 -11.17 1.99 1.69
C GLU A 102 -11.14 1.51 3.14
N ASP A 103 -10.76 0.25 3.38
CA ASP A 103 -10.68 -0.34 4.73
C ASP A 103 -9.65 0.37 5.62
N LEU A 104 -8.59 0.93 5.05
CA LEU A 104 -7.57 1.65 5.81
C LEU A 104 -7.91 3.13 6.05
N THR A 105 -8.89 3.71 5.34
CA THR A 105 -9.13 5.16 5.40
C THR A 105 -10.57 5.58 5.65
N GLY A 106 -11.54 4.73 5.32
CA GLY A 106 -12.95 5.10 5.18
C GLY A 106 -13.23 6.13 4.07
N GLY A 107 -12.27 6.35 3.17
CA GLY A 107 -12.40 7.27 2.05
C GLY A 107 -12.97 6.59 0.80
N LEU A 108 -13.40 7.40 -0.16
CA LEU A 108 -13.78 6.93 -1.49
C LEU A 108 -12.53 6.70 -2.34
N TRP A 109 -12.53 5.63 -3.12
CA TRP A 109 -11.50 5.36 -4.11
C TRP A 109 -12.05 5.50 -5.54
N GLU A 110 -11.18 5.92 -6.46
CA GLU A 110 -11.50 6.04 -7.88
C GLU A 110 -10.41 5.31 -8.69
N THR A 111 -10.81 4.62 -9.77
CA THR A 111 -9.87 3.96 -10.68
C THR A 111 -9.81 4.68 -12.02
N PHE A 112 -8.59 4.97 -12.46
CA PHE A 112 -8.31 5.53 -13.78
C PHE A 112 -7.76 4.44 -14.70
N LYS A 113 -8.58 3.96 -15.64
CA LYS A 113 -8.11 3.05 -16.69
C LYS A 113 -7.28 3.84 -17.71
N ILE A 114 -6.03 3.41 -17.90
CA ILE A 114 -5.09 4.04 -18.84
C ILE A 114 -4.97 3.15 -20.07
N ASN A 115 -5.79 3.40 -21.07
CA ASN A 115 -5.78 2.61 -22.32
C ASN A 115 -4.76 3.16 -23.34
N ASN A 116 -4.49 4.46 -23.29
CA ASN A 116 -3.45 5.09 -24.12
C ASN A 116 -2.80 6.25 -23.34
N LEU A 117 -1.55 6.06 -22.89
CA LEU A 117 -0.79 7.09 -22.17
C LEU A 117 -0.51 8.34 -23.03
N ARG A 118 -0.61 8.24 -24.36
CA ARG A 118 -0.30 9.34 -25.28
C ARG A 118 -1.40 10.41 -25.32
N GLU A 119 -2.63 10.08 -24.97
CA GLU A 119 -3.75 10.98 -25.22
C GLU A 119 -4.01 12.00 -24.09
N LYS A 120 -3.71 11.68 -22.81
CA LYS A 120 -4.04 12.58 -21.66
C LYS A 120 -3.05 12.57 -20.47
N PRO A 121 -1.72 12.49 -20.65
CA PRO A 121 -0.78 12.36 -19.53
C PRO A 121 -0.79 13.58 -18.59
N THR A 122 -1.08 14.78 -19.12
CA THR A 122 -1.03 16.02 -18.35
C THR A 122 -2.18 16.15 -17.33
N LYS A 123 -3.41 15.74 -17.70
CA LYS A 123 -4.58 15.86 -16.80
C LYS A 123 -4.48 14.87 -15.65
N LEU A 124 -4.09 13.62 -15.94
CA LEU A 124 -3.88 12.60 -14.92
C LEU A 124 -2.77 13.01 -13.95
N PHE A 125 -1.61 13.43 -14.48
CA PHE A 125 -0.49 13.86 -13.63
C PHE A 125 -0.86 15.03 -12.70
N ARG A 126 -1.61 16.03 -13.21
CA ARG A 126 -2.12 17.13 -12.38
C ARG A 126 -3.08 16.63 -11.29
N ARG A 127 -3.97 15.69 -11.60
CA ARG A 127 -4.84 15.06 -10.59
C ARG A 127 -4.04 14.32 -9.52
N MET A 128 -3.04 13.53 -9.91
CA MET A 128 -2.16 12.81 -8.98
C MET A 128 -1.38 13.78 -8.07
N LEU A 129 -0.91 14.91 -8.59
CA LEU A 129 -0.30 15.96 -7.78
C LEU A 129 -1.26 16.54 -6.73
N GLN A 130 -2.52 16.77 -7.10
CA GLN A 130 -3.53 17.27 -6.16
C GLN A 130 -3.91 16.22 -5.12
N ALA A 131 -4.06 14.95 -5.53
CA ALA A 131 -4.28 13.83 -4.64
C ALA A 131 -3.16 13.70 -3.60
N GLN A 132 -1.90 13.73 -4.03
CA GLN A 132 -0.75 13.71 -3.11
C GLN A 132 -0.77 14.89 -2.12
N LYS A 133 -1.04 16.12 -2.61
CA LYS A 133 -1.11 17.31 -1.75
C LYS A 133 -2.22 17.22 -0.69
N ARG A 134 -3.31 16.51 -0.98
CA ARG A 134 -4.44 16.29 -0.07
C ARG A 134 -4.24 15.07 0.84
N GLY A 135 -3.12 14.37 0.74
CA GLY A 135 -2.85 13.16 1.50
C GLY A 135 -3.66 11.95 1.05
N SER A 136 -4.18 11.96 -0.18
CA SER A 136 -4.82 10.80 -0.79
C SER A 136 -3.79 9.70 -1.04
N LEU A 137 -4.21 8.46 -0.80
CA LEU A 137 -3.41 7.28 -1.03
C LEU A 137 -3.57 6.82 -2.48
N MET A 138 -2.49 6.35 -3.10
CA MET A 138 -2.49 6.00 -4.52
C MET A 138 -1.76 4.67 -4.75
N GLY A 139 -2.38 3.83 -5.57
CA GLY A 139 -1.79 2.60 -6.09
C GLY A 139 -1.93 2.52 -7.60
N CYS A 140 -1.16 1.64 -8.21
CA CYS A 140 -1.27 1.32 -9.63
C CYS A 140 -0.98 -0.16 -9.85
N MET A 141 -1.51 -0.69 -10.94
CA MET A 141 -1.23 -2.05 -11.38
C MET A 141 -1.21 -2.08 -12.90
N LEU A 142 -0.52 -3.08 -13.45
CA LEU A 142 -0.55 -3.36 -14.88
C LEU A 142 -1.44 -4.58 -15.13
N ASN A 143 -2.55 -4.36 -15.84
CA ASN A 143 -3.45 -5.43 -16.27
C ASN A 143 -3.00 -5.96 -17.64
N THR A 144 -3.00 -7.27 -17.82
CA THR A 144 -2.86 -7.91 -19.13
C THR A 144 -4.24 -8.32 -19.67
N VAL A 145 -4.29 -8.59 -20.98
CA VAL A 145 -5.48 -9.12 -21.64
C VAL A 145 -5.67 -10.62 -21.35
N ASP A 146 -4.60 -11.37 -21.05
CA ASP A 146 -4.64 -12.74 -20.51
C ASP A 146 -3.29 -13.10 -19.82
N GLY A 147 -3.26 -14.09 -18.92
CA GLY A 147 -2.02 -14.73 -18.39
C GLY A 147 -1.72 -14.59 -16.87
N GLU A 148 -0.68 -15.31 -16.42
CA GLU A 148 -0.14 -15.29 -15.04
C GLU A 148 0.73 -14.06 -14.75
N ALA A 149 0.91 -13.73 -13.47
CA ALA A 149 1.83 -12.67 -13.04
C ALA A 149 3.29 -13.04 -13.38
N LYS A 150 3.88 -12.35 -14.36
CA LYS A 150 5.28 -12.54 -14.77
C LYS A 150 5.99 -11.18 -14.88
N PRO A 151 7.30 -11.13 -14.66
CA PRO A 151 8.09 -9.95 -15.01
C PRO A 151 7.94 -9.60 -16.50
N ILE A 152 7.89 -8.32 -16.82
CA ILE A 152 8.13 -7.81 -18.16
C ILE A 152 9.62 -7.98 -18.43
N ASP A 153 9.94 -8.76 -19.45
CA ASP A 153 11.31 -8.99 -19.88
C ASP A 153 12.05 -7.65 -20.07
N GLY A 154 13.20 -7.53 -19.41
CA GLY A 154 14.09 -6.37 -19.49
C GLY A 154 13.65 -5.12 -18.71
N MET A 155 12.47 -5.06 -18.09
CA MET A 155 11.98 -3.85 -17.39
C MET A 155 11.87 -3.99 -15.86
N GLY A 156 11.86 -5.22 -15.32
CA GLY A 156 11.73 -5.45 -13.88
C GLY A 156 10.36 -5.10 -13.28
N ILE A 157 9.35 -4.85 -14.12
CA ILE A 157 7.95 -4.60 -13.72
C ILE A 157 7.18 -5.92 -13.80
N ILE A 158 6.29 -6.17 -12.85
CA ILE A 158 5.51 -7.42 -12.74
C ILE A 158 4.04 -7.17 -13.10
N TYR A 159 3.49 -7.98 -14.01
CA TYR A 159 2.07 -7.96 -14.37
C TYR A 159 1.16 -8.45 -13.24
N ARG A 160 -0.09 -7.97 -13.20
CA ARG A 160 -1.11 -8.36 -12.20
C ARG A 160 -0.61 -8.21 -10.75
N HIS A 161 0.32 -7.28 -10.55
CA HIS A 161 0.92 -6.97 -9.26
C HIS A 161 0.61 -5.53 -8.87
N ALA A 162 0.18 -5.34 -7.63
CA ALA A 162 -0.12 -4.02 -7.11
C ALA A 162 1.16 -3.30 -6.70
N TYR A 163 1.28 -2.04 -7.08
CA TYR A 163 2.35 -1.15 -6.67
C TYR A 163 1.76 0.08 -5.98
N SER A 164 2.56 0.69 -5.11
CA SER A 164 2.20 1.94 -4.44
C SER A 164 2.82 3.13 -5.16
N ILE A 165 2.04 4.19 -5.36
CA ILE A 165 2.58 5.47 -5.83
C ILE A 165 2.94 6.30 -4.60
N THR A 166 4.23 6.58 -4.44
CA THR A 166 4.77 7.21 -3.21
C THR A 166 5.25 8.64 -3.41
N CYS A 167 5.39 9.08 -4.65
CA CYS A 167 5.78 10.45 -4.95
C CYS A 167 5.37 10.82 -6.38
N VAL A 168 4.87 12.03 -6.58
CA VAL A 168 4.53 12.62 -7.86
C VAL A 168 5.12 14.03 -7.86
N LYS A 169 6.08 14.30 -8.75
CA LYS A 169 6.81 15.57 -8.80
C LYS A 169 7.21 15.94 -10.21
N TYR A 170 7.24 17.25 -10.48
CA TYR A 170 8.04 17.77 -11.58
C TYR A 170 9.50 17.80 -11.14
N ILE A 171 10.39 17.28 -11.97
CA ILE A 171 11.84 17.45 -11.80
C ILE A 171 12.36 18.38 -12.89
N LYS A 172 13.34 19.21 -12.55
CA LYS A 172 14.11 19.97 -13.53
C LYS A 172 15.22 19.06 -14.05
N ALA A 173 15.33 18.90 -15.34
CA ALA A 173 16.36 18.09 -15.97
C ALA A 173 16.86 18.74 -17.25
N GLY A 174 18.16 18.61 -17.52
CA GLY A 174 18.85 19.27 -18.62
C GLY A 174 20.08 20.04 -18.15
N THR A 175 20.82 20.63 -19.08
CA THR A 175 21.98 21.47 -18.78
C THR A 175 21.52 22.88 -18.40
N THR A 176 22.43 23.73 -17.90
CA THR A 176 22.13 25.12 -17.49
C THR A 176 21.47 25.96 -18.59
N LYS A 177 21.57 25.56 -19.87
CA LYS A 177 20.96 26.25 -21.01
C LYS A 177 19.56 25.72 -21.39
N ASP A 178 19.22 24.47 -21.06
CA ASP A 178 17.98 23.80 -21.49
C ASP A 178 17.31 23.04 -20.33
N ILE A 179 16.75 23.76 -19.36
CA ILE A 179 16.04 23.14 -18.23
C ILE A 179 14.61 22.78 -18.64
N GLU A 180 14.34 21.48 -18.82
CA GLU A 180 12.99 20.96 -19.03
C GLU A 180 12.35 20.51 -17.69
N LYS A 181 11.03 20.71 -17.56
CA LYS A 181 10.24 20.16 -16.44
C LYS A 181 9.70 18.78 -16.80
N MET A 182 10.42 17.74 -16.40
CA MET A 182 9.98 16.35 -16.56
C MET A 182 8.98 15.93 -15.48
N ARG A 183 7.99 15.11 -15.86
CA ARG A 183 6.95 14.57 -14.98
C ARG A 183 7.40 13.21 -14.45
N MET A 184 7.56 13.09 -13.14
CA MET A 184 8.05 11.86 -12.52
C MET A 184 7.04 11.31 -11.51
N ILE A 185 6.90 9.99 -11.53
CA ILE A 185 6.12 9.22 -10.57
C ILE A 185 7.06 8.19 -9.95
N ARG A 186 7.14 8.17 -8.62
CA ARG A 186 7.88 7.15 -7.87
C ARG A 186 6.92 6.05 -7.46
N VAL A 187 7.22 4.84 -7.92
CA VAL A 187 6.45 3.63 -7.67
C VAL A 187 7.24 2.73 -6.73
N ARG A 188 6.57 2.05 -5.80
CA ARG A 188 7.17 1.09 -4.86
C ARG A 188 6.56 -0.30 -5.07
N ASN A 189 7.41 -1.29 -5.30
CA ASN A 189 7.02 -2.70 -5.26
C ASN A 189 6.79 -3.10 -3.79
N PRO A 190 5.64 -3.69 -3.42
CA PRO A 190 5.40 -4.17 -2.06
C PRO A 190 6.36 -5.29 -1.61
N TRP A 191 7.07 -5.95 -2.52
CA TRP A 191 8.07 -6.98 -2.18
C TRP A 191 9.38 -6.43 -1.60
N GLY A 192 9.55 -5.10 -1.55
CA GLY A 192 10.79 -4.45 -1.12
C GLY A 192 11.76 -4.23 -2.25
#